data_AF-A0A093V6W9-F1
#
_entry.id   AF-A0A093V6W9-F1
#
_cell.length_a   1.000
_cell.length_b   1.000
_cell.length_c   1.000
_cell.angle_alpha   90.00
_cell.angle_beta   90.00
_cell.angle_gamma   90.00
#
_symmetry.space_group_name_H-M   'P 1'
#
loop_
_entity.id
_entity.type
_entity.pdbx_description
1 polymer ?
#
loop_
_entity_poly.entity_id
_entity_poly.type
_entity_poly.pdbx_seq_one_letter_code
_entity_poly.pdbx_strand_id
1 'polypeptide(L)'
;MTAWLDGIQGGDESSSNEEDKPQVQSKKARDYTFELEALRAWTYHYRQPILMHTIAYELEFMSRFTYPPADLECTRVVVIHGRVAKHDLETLDYLKHDKPARFQKASAGFEKLYGFSFDKFESRFETAPVEVLGCLGKRVMLKYCSAWIKRPEEQQRLIETCDWIVNAWLQFPEDKVKKSWGELCQTMADTAKAAREALLKD
;
A
#
# COMPACT_ATOMS: atom_id res chain seq x y z
N MET A 1 30.83 -5.96 21.34
CA MET A 1 31.68 -7.10 21.72
C MET A 1 30.76 -8.23 22.19
N THR A 2 30.60 -9.20 21.29
CA THR A 2 30.41 -10.64 21.50
C THR A 2 30.17 -11.18 22.92
N ALA A 3 29.06 -11.91 23.08
CA ALA A 3 29.02 -13.13 23.88
C ALA A 3 28.31 -14.21 23.04
N TRP A 4 29.10 -15.14 22.53
CA TRP A 4 28.72 -16.30 21.74
C TRP A 4 28.47 -17.50 22.67
N LEU A 5 27.44 -18.28 22.32
CA LEU A 5 27.40 -19.74 22.28
C LEU A 5 28.16 -20.52 23.36
N ASP A 6 27.40 -21.14 24.27
CA ASP A 6 27.80 -22.41 24.88
C ASP A 6 26.62 -23.39 24.81
N GLY A 7 26.91 -24.62 24.38
CA GLY A 7 26.05 -25.78 24.62
C GLY A 7 25.54 -26.53 23.38
N ILE A 8 26.41 -26.91 22.44
CA ILE A 8 26.14 -28.11 21.62
C ILE A 8 27.20 -29.14 21.96
N GLN A 9 26.82 -30.05 22.87
CA GLN A 9 27.57 -31.24 23.19
C GLN A 9 27.11 -32.34 22.24
N GLY A 10 28.06 -32.90 21.49
CA GLY A 10 27.84 -33.95 20.51
C GLY A 10 27.41 -35.27 21.12
N GLY A 11 26.65 -36.03 20.33
CA GLY A 11 26.27 -37.41 20.58
C GLY A 11 25.64 -38.00 19.32
N ASP A 12 26.49 -38.43 18.39
CA ASP A 12 26.19 -39.56 17.50
C ASP A 12 26.11 -40.82 18.39
N GLU A 13 25.29 -41.84 18.17
CA GLU A 13 24.89 -42.52 16.94
C GLU A 13 23.74 -43.49 17.30
N SER A 14 22.85 -43.80 16.34
CA SER A 14 22.34 -45.16 16.05
C SER A 14 20.86 -45.24 15.64
N SER A 15 20.70 -45.74 14.41
CA SER A 15 19.74 -46.76 13.97
C SER A 15 18.32 -46.39 13.51
N SER A 16 18.11 -46.78 12.24
CA SER A 16 16.97 -47.49 11.64
C SER A 16 15.72 -46.74 11.17
N ASN A 17 15.61 -46.76 9.82
CA ASN A 17 14.48 -47.08 8.95
C ASN A 17 13.19 -46.22 8.90
N GLU A 18 12.85 -45.99 7.63
CA GLU A 18 11.51 -45.94 7.01
C GLU A 18 10.65 -44.68 7.17
N GLU A 19 10.44 -44.06 5.99
CA GLU A 19 9.19 -43.47 5.51
C GLU A 19 8.42 -42.55 6.46
N ASP A 20 8.75 -41.25 6.44
CA ASP A 20 7.70 -40.22 6.33
C ASP A 20 8.27 -38.80 6.08
N LYS A 21 7.80 -38.15 5.01
CA LYS A 21 7.81 -36.69 4.83
C LYS A 21 6.43 -36.31 4.27
N PRO A 22 5.79 -35.18 4.64
CA PRO A 22 6.21 -34.12 5.56
C PRO A 22 5.02 -33.57 6.42
N GLN A 23 4.79 -34.04 7.65
CA GLN A 23 3.86 -33.34 8.57
C GLN A 23 4.56 -32.26 9.43
N VAL A 24 5.88 -32.35 9.62
CA VAL A 24 6.63 -31.49 10.56
C VAL A 24 6.84 -30.06 10.04
N GLN A 25 6.87 -29.86 8.71
CA GLN A 25 7.02 -28.50 8.13
C GLN A 25 5.75 -27.65 8.28
N SER A 26 4.57 -28.26 8.35
CA SER A 26 3.30 -27.51 8.47
C SER A 26 3.05 -26.94 9.88
N LYS A 27 3.57 -27.59 10.93
CA LYS A 27 3.48 -27.11 12.32
C LYS A 27 4.42 -25.94 12.59
N LYS A 28 5.69 -26.02 12.17
CA LYS A 28 6.65 -24.90 12.33
C LYS A 28 6.23 -23.63 11.59
N ALA A 29 5.64 -23.74 10.40
CA ALA A 29 5.14 -22.56 9.66
C ALA A 29 3.93 -21.88 10.34
N ARG A 30 3.09 -22.64 11.07
CA ARG A 30 1.98 -22.09 11.85
C ARG A 30 2.47 -21.26 13.04
N ASP A 31 3.51 -21.71 13.73
CA ASP A 31 4.04 -21.01 14.90
C ASP A 31 4.69 -19.66 14.55
N TYR A 32 5.45 -19.59 13.45
CA TYR A 32 6.05 -18.30 13.03
C TYR A 32 5.03 -17.23 12.64
N THR A 33 3.87 -17.63 12.10
CA THR A 33 2.82 -16.67 11.71
C THR A 33 2.23 -16.02 12.96
N PHE A 34 1.95 -16.83 13.98
CA PHE A 34 1.48 -16.37 15.28
C PHE A 34 2.52 -15.51 16.00
N GLU A 35 3.79 -15.93 16.02
CA GLU A 35 4.89 -15.14 16.60
C GLU A 35 5.08 -13.80 15.88
N LEU A 36 4.97 -13.78 14.55
CA LEU A 36 4.99 -12.54 13.77
C LEU A 36 3.81 -11.63 14.08
N GLU A 37 2.60 -12.17 14.23
CA GLU A 37 1.41 -11.41 14.63
C GLU A 37 1.55 -10.86 16.05
N ALA A 38 2.03 -11.67 16.99
CA ALA A 38 2.30 -11.25 18.36
C ALA A 38 3.38 -10.16 18.41
N LEU A 39 4.47 -10.30 17.67
CA LEU A 39 5.51 -9.28 17.55
C LEU A 39 4.97 -7.99 16.90
N ARG A 40 4.11 -8.11 15.88
CA ARG A 40 3.45 -6.95 15.24
C ARG A 40 2.55 -6.22 16.22
N ALA A 41 1.78 -6.95 17.02
CA ALA A 41 0.93 -6.37 18.06
C ALA A 41 1.77 -5.69 19.15
N TRP A 42 2.83 -6.35 19.63
CA TRP A 42 3.71 -5.82 20.68
C TRP A 42 4.46 -4.56 20.23
N THR A 43 4.88 -4.50 18.97
CA THR A 43 5.59 -3.34 18.41
C THR A 43 4.66 -2.25 17.87
N TYR A 44 3.34 -2.45 17.88
CA TYR A 44 2.37 -1.56 17.25
C TYR A 44 2.48 -0.12 17.75
N HIS A 45 2.62 0.08 19.06
CA HIS A 45 2.73 1.41 19.70
C HIS A 45 3.96 2.20 19.26
N TYR A 46 5.04 1.52 18.84
CA TYR A 46 6.25 2.18 18.31
C TYR A 46 6.18 2.37 16.80
N ARG A 47 5.59 1.41 16.09
CA ARG A 47 5.53 1.41 14.62
C ARG A 47 4.52 2.43 14.08
N GLN A 48 3.37 2.59 14.75
CA GLN A 48 2.33 3.52 14.32
C GLN A 48 2.80 4.98 14.27
N PRO A 49 3.42 5.55 15.33
CA PRO A 49 3.91 6.92 15.28
C PRO A 49 4.98 7.15 14.21
N ILE A 50 5.87 6.18 13.99
CA ILE A 50 6.89 6.25 12.93
C ILE A 50 6.23 6.24 11.56
N LEU A 51 5.30 5.31 11.32
CA LEU A 51 4.55 5.20 10.07
C LEU A 51 3.79 6.50 9.77
N MET A 52 3.00 7.00 10.72
CA MET A 52 2.26 8.25 10.58
C MET A 52 3.21 9.43 10.34
N HIS A 53 4.38 9.46 10.99
CA HIS A 53 5.36 10.52 10.76
C HIS A 53 5.90 10.49 9.33
N THR A 54 6.26 9.31 8.82
CA THR A 54 6.74 9.13 7.44
C THR A 54 5.66 9.49 6.43
N ILE A 55 4.42 9.06 6.64
CA ILE A 55 3.28 9.39 5.77
C ILE A 55 3.05 10.90 5.75
N ALA A 56 2.96 11.52 6.92
CA ALA A 56 2.78 12.96 7.04
C ALA A 56 3.89 13.72 6.29
N TYR A 57 5.15 13.28 6.41
CA TYR A 57 6.27 13.88 5.70
C TYR A 57 6.12 13.78 4.18
N GLU A 58 5.72 12.62 3.64
CA GLU A 58 5.51 12.44 2.20
C GLU A 58 4.33 13.28 1.68
N LEU A 59 3.24 13.38 2.44
CA LEU A 59 2.12 14.27 2.09
C LEU A 59 2.56 15.73 2.11
N GLU A 60 3.23 16.20 3.16
CA GLU A 60 3.78 17.56 3.22
C GLU A 60 4.81 17.85 2.11
N PHE A 61 5.56 16.85 1.68
CA PHE A 61 6.45 16.97 0.52
C PHE A 61 5.64 17.23 -0.75
N MET A 62 4.59 16.45 -1.00
CA MET A 62 3.69 16.65 -2.14
C MET A 62 3.02 18.03 -2.13
N SER A 63 2.80 18.62 -0.96
CA SER A 63 2.19 19.94 -0.83
C SER A 63 3.05 21.07 -1.40
N ARG A 64 4.36 20.87 -1.57
CA ARG A 64 5.31 21.91 -2.00
C ARG A 64 5.25 22.22 -3.50
N PHE A 65 4.67 21.33 -4.29
CA PHE A 65 4.60 21.51 -5.74
C PHE A 65 3.41 22.39 -6.13
N THR A 66 3.63 23.46 -6.91
CA THR A 66 2.53 24.28 -7.45
C THR A 66 1.61 23.46 -8.34
N TYR A 67 2.20 22.60 -9.18
CA TYR A 67 1.51 21.60 -10.00
C TYR A 67 2.07 20.22 -9.69
N PRO A 68 1.25 19.15 -9.69
CA PRO A 68 1.74 17.80 -9.50
C PRO A 68 2.91 17.51 -10.46
N PRO A 69 4.02 16.93 -9.98
CA PRO A 69 5.15 16.61 -10.87
C PRO A 69 4.71 15.58 -11.91
N ALA A 70 5.35 15.60 -13.09
CA ALA A 70 5.03 14.67 -14.18
C ALA A 70 5.29 13.23 -13.77
N ASP A 71 6.38 12.98 -13.03
CA ASP A 71 6.74 11.72 -12.42
C ASP A 71 7.30 11.93 -11.00
N LEU A 72 7.39 10.86 -10.22
CA LEU A 72 8.03 10.87 -8.91
C LEU A 72 9.29 10.01 -8.94
N GLU A 73 10.29 10.36 -8.13
CA GLU A 73 11.46 9.51 -7.93
C GLU A 73 11.04 8.09 -7.55
N CYS A 74 11.66 7.08 -8.17
CA CYS A 74 11.31 5.67 -8.01
C CYS A 74 11.22 5.23 -6.53
N THR A 75 12.11 5.74 -5.67
CA THR A 75 12.10 5.47 -4.23
C THR A 75 10.83 5.99 -3.53
N ARG A 76 10.39 7.20 -3.88
CA ARG A 76 9.15 7.79 -3.34
C ARG A 76 7.91 7.11 -3.89
N VAL A 77 7.93 6.76 -5.17
CA VAL A 77 6.89 5.95 -5.82
C VAL A 77 6.71 4.65 -5.04
N VAL A 78 7.78 3.93 -4.69
CA VAL A 78 7.71 2.70 -3.89
C VAL A 78 7.14 2.96 -2.50
N VAL A 79 7.56 4.03 -1.82
CA VAL A 79 7.05 4.38 -0.47
C VAL A 79 5.56 4.71 -0.49
N ILE A 80 5.09 5.42 -1.52
CA ILE A 80 3.69 5.81 -1.68
C ILE A 80 2.84 4.63 -2.18
N HIS A 81 3.37 3.81 -3.09
CA HIS A 81 2.66 2.64 -3.62
C HIS A 81 2.58 1.49 -2.62
N GLY A 82 3.62 1.32 -1.79
CA GLY A 82 3.69 0.26 -0.79
C GLY A 82 2.74 0.45 0.38
N ARG A 83 2.10 1.62 0.51
CA ARG A 83 1.14 1.91 1.57
C ARG A 83 -0.30 1.95 1.04
N VAL A 84 -1.22 1.49 1.87
CA VAL A 84 -2.67 1.56 1.58
C VAL A 84 -3.14 2.99 1.84
N ALA A 85 -3.95 3.57 0.94
CA ALA A 85 -4.50 4.92 1.08
C ALA A 85 -5.21 5.17 2.43
N LYS A 86 -5.69 4.09 3.08
CA LYS A 86 -6.24 4.12 4.43
C LYS A 86 -5.29 4.74 5.44
N HIS A 87 -4.00 4.43 5.38
CA HIS A 87 -3.01 4.99 6.31
C HIS A 87 -2.79 6.48 6.08
N ASP A 88 -2.96 6.98 4.86
CA ASP A 88 -2.89 8.41 4.56
C ASP A 88 -4.09 9.14 5.18
N LEU A 89 -5.29 8.54 5.10
CA LEU A 89 -6.50 9.05 5.75
C LEU A 89 -6.39 9.03 7.28
N GLU A 90 -5.98 7.91 7.87
CA GLU A 90 -5.74 7.76 9.32
C GLU A 90 -4.69 8.77 9.83
N THR A 91 -3.63 8.99 9.05
CA THR A 91 -2.59 9.97 9.42
C THR A 91 -3.14 11.38 9.40
N LEU A 92 -3.95 11.74 8.41
CA LEU A 92 -4.57 13.07 8.34
C LEU A 92 -5.55 13.30 9.48
N ASP A 93 -6.37 12.31 9.81
CA ASP A 93 -7.29 12.36 10.95
C ASP A 93 -6.52 12.62 12.26
N TYR A 94 -5.47 11.83 12.53
CA TYR A 94 -4.58 12.06 13.69
C TYR A 94 -3.96 13.47 13.69
N LEU A 95 -3.42 13.93 12.56
CA LEU A 95 -2.82 15.25 12.48
C LEU A 95 -3.84 16.37 12.71
N LYS A 96 -5.10 16.19 12.29
CA LYS A 96 -6.17 17.17 12.45
C LYS A 96 -6.38 17.50 13.93
N HIS A 97 -6.33 16.49 14.79
CA HIS A 97 -6.51 16.62 16.22
C HIS A 97 -5.24 17.03 16.96
N ASP A 98 -4.11 16.40 16.66
CA ASP A 98 -2.88 16.55 17.45
C ASP A 98 -1.92 17.62 16.91
N LYS A 99 -1.91 17.85 15.59
CA LYS A 99 -0.91 18.71 14.91
C LYS A 99 -1.53 19.54 13.77
N PRO A 100 -2.43 20.50 14.05
CA PRO A 100 -3.19 21.22 13.02
C PRO A 100 -2.34 21.94 11.95
N ALA A 101 -1.17 22.47 12.33
CA ALA A 101 -0.26 23.12 11.38
C ALA A 101 0.34 22.14 10.35
N ARG A 102 0.59 20.89 10.77
CA ARG A 102 1.03 19.83 9.85
C ARG A 102 -0.13 19.30 9.02
N PHE A 103 -1.31 19.17 9.64
CA PHE A 103 -2.53 18.74 8.94
C PHE A 103 -2.82 19.59 7.70
N GLN A 104 -2.77 20.92 7.78
CA GLN A 104 -3.03 21.78 6.62
C GLN A 104 -2.10 21.49 5.44
N LYS A 105 -0.81 21.32 5.71
CA LYS A 105 0.20 21.00 4.68
C LYS A 105 -0.01 19.60 4.12
N ALA A 106 -0.18 18.61 4.99
CA ALA A 106 -0.39 17.22 4.61
C ALA A 106 -1.70 17.05 3.80
N SER A 107 -2.78 17.74 4.18
CA SER A 107 -4.07 17.70 3.47
C SER A 107 -3.96 18.27 2.05
N ALA A 108 -3.26 19.40 1.87
CA ALA A 108 -2.96 19.93 0.54
C ALA A 108 -2.09 18.97 -0.31
N GLY A 109 -1.18 18.24 0.35
CA GLY A 109 -0.39 17.18 -0.28
C GLY A 109 -1.24 15.98 -0.72
N PHE A 110 -2.15 15.54 0.13
CA PHE A 110 -3.11 14.47 -0.16
C PHE A 110 -3.97 14.81 -1.37
N GLU A 111 -4.49 16.03 -1.45
CA GLU A 111 -5.27 16.48 -2.60
C GLU A 111 -4.45 16.45 -3.89
N LYS A 112 -3.18 16.87 -3.86
CA LYS A 112 -2.31 16.80 -5.05
C LYS A 112 -2.02 15.36 -5.47
N LEU A 113 -1.78 14.49 -4.48
CA LEU A 113 -1.44 13.09 -4.69
C LEU A 113 -2.63 12.31 -5.26
N TYR A 114 -3.76 12.38 -4.57
CA TYR A 114 -4.95 11.58 -4.88
C TYR A 114 -5.96 12.28 -5.78
N GLY A 115 -5.92 13.61 -5.92
CA GLY A 115 -6.92 14.38 -6.68
C GLY A 115 -8.23 14.62 -5.95
N PHE A 116 -8.30 14.29 -4.65
CA PHE A 116 -9.49 14.45 -3.82
C PHE A 116 -9.10 15.12 -2.50
N SER A 117 -9.95 16.01 -1.99
CA SER A 117 -9.75 16.58 -0.66
C SER A 117 -10.04 15.54 0.43
N PHE A 118 -9.31 15.63 1.55
CA PHE A 118 -9.52 14.78 2.72
C PHE A 118 -10.94 14.88 3.26
N ASP A 119 -11.52 16.08 3.27
CA ASP A 119 -12.86 16.36 3.81
C ASP A 119 -13.96 15.51 3.15
N LYS A 120 -13.78 15.11 1.88
CA LYS A 120 -14.70 14.19 1.20
C LYS A 120 -14.77 12.81 1.86
N PHE A 121 -13.68 12.37 2.47
CA PHE A 121 -13.55 11.05 3.10
C PHE A 121 -13.79 11.07 4.60
N GLU A 122 -13.62 12.22 5.26
CA GLU A 122 -13.60 12.35 6.72
C GLU A 122 -14.75 11.59 7.41
N SER A 123 -15.98 11.76 6.92
CA SER A 123 -17.16 11.15 7.53
C SER A 123 -17.30 9.63 7.31
N ARG A 124 -16.49 9.02 6.44
CA ARG A 124 -16.75 7.67 5.92
C ARG A 124 -15.51 6.79 5.73
N PHE A 125 -14.29 7.32 5.95
CA PHE A 125 -13.08 6.59 5.59
C PHE A 125 -12.89 5.29 6.40
N GLU A 126 -13.40 5.23 7.64
CA GLU A 126 -13.39 4.00 8.45
C GLU A 126 -14.14 2.85 7.77
N THR A 127 -15.18 3.19 7.01
CA THR A 127 -16.04 2.26 6.27
C THR A 127 -15.67 2.16 4.79
N ALA A 128 -14.56 2.77 4.37
CA ALA A 128 -14.14 2.76 2.98
C ALA A 128 -13.90 1.32 2.49
N PRO A 129 -14.59 0.89 1.41
CA PRO A 129 -14.34 -0.40 0.80
C PRO A 129 -12.88 -0.51 0.33
N VAL A 130 -12.33 -1.72 0.39
CA VAL A 130 -10.96 -1.99 -0.07
C VAL A 130 -10.77 -1.60 -1.54
N GLU A 131 -11.82 -1.69 -2.34
CA GLU A 131 -11.86 -1.29 -3.74
C GLU A 131 -11.64 0.22 -3.91
N VAL A 132 -12.27 1.05 -3.06
CA VAL A 132 -12.10 2.50 -3.10
C VAL A 132 -10.68 2.90 -2.68
N LEU A 133 -10.19 2.30 -1.59
CA LEU A 133 -8.82 2.52 -1.12
C LEU A 133 -7.79 2.05 -2.17
N GLY A 134 -8.10 0.95 -2.85
CA GLY A 134 -7.32 0.42 -3.96
C GLY A 134 -7.36 1.35 -5.18
N CYS A 135 -8.49 1.95 -5.52
CA CYS A 135 -8.63 2.93 -6.60
C CYS A 135 -7.79 4.17 -6.34
N LEU A 136 -7.78 4.68 -5.11
CA LEU A 136 -6.90 5.79 -4.72
C LEU A 136 -5.43 5.43 -4.97
N GLY A 137 -4.98 4.25 -4.54
CA GLY A 137 -3.61 3.77 -4.80
C GLY A 137 -3.31 3.60 -6.29
N LYS A 138 -4.19 2.95 -7.05
CA LYS A 138 -4.03 2.77 -8.50
C LYS A 138 -3.99 4.08 -9.26
N ARG A 139 -4.81 5.05 -8.88
CA ARG A 139 -4.80 6.39 -9.47
C ARG A 139 -3.44 7.06 -9.32
N VAL A 140 -2.82 6.97 -8.14
CA VAL A 140 -1.45 7.46 -7.90
C VAL A 140 -0.45 6.73 -8.82
N MET A 141 -0.55 5.40 -8.94
CA MET A 141 0.31 4.65 -9.86
C MET A 141 0.16 5.10 -11.31
N LEU A 142 -1.07 5.27 -11.77
CA LEU A 142 -1.36 5.74 -13.11
C LEU A 142 -0.76 7.11 -13.34
N LYS A 143 -0.86 8.01 -12.36
CA LYS A 143 -0.40 9.40 -12.48
C LYS A 143 1.12 9.54 -12.48
N TYR A 144 1.83 8.81 -11.62
CA TYR A 144 3.25 9.08 -11.36
C TYR A 144 4.22 7.99 -11.81
N CYS A 145 3.72 6.82 -12.23
CA CYS A 145 4.59 5.73 -12.67
C CYS A 145 4.89 5.87 -14.17
N SER A 146 6.18 5.92 -14.53
CA SER A 146 6.66 6.15 -15.90
C SER A 146 6.11 5.19 -16.96
N ALA A 147 5.77 3.96 -16.59
CA ALA A 147 5.15 2.99 -17.48
C ALA A 147 3.80 3.45 -18.05
N TRP A 148 3.00 4.16 -17.25
CA TRP A 148 1.68 4.65 -17.63
C TRP A 148 1.74 6.01 -18.33
N ILE A 149 2.69 6.87 -17.94
CA ILE A 149 2.92 8.17 -18.58
C ILE A 149 3.21 8.02 -20.08
N LYS A 150 3.83 6.91 -20.49
CA LYS A 150 4.10 6.58 -21.91
C LYS A 150 2.84 6.17 -22.70
N ARG A 151 1.68 6.03 -22.06
CA ARG A 151 0.41 5.59 -22.65
C ARG A 151 -0.74 6.53 -22.28
N PRO A 152 -0.69 7.80 -22.72
CA PRO A 152 -1.54 8.86 -22.18
C PRO A 152 -3.04 8.60 -22.34
N GLU A 153 -3.49 8.03 -23.46
CA GLU A 153 -4.91 7.73 -23.68
C GLU A 153 -5.43 6.63 -22.75
N GLU A 154 -4.66 5.54 -22.58
CA GLU A 154 -4.99 4.44 -21.68
C GLU A 154 -4.93 4.93 -20.22
N GLN A 155 -3.88 5.67 -19.87
CA GLN A 155 -3.68 6.29 -18.56
C GLN A 155 -4.88 7.16 -18.18
N GLN A 156 -5.31 8.05 -19.07
CA GLN A 156 -6.42 8.96 -18.81
C GLN A 156 -7.74 8.21 -18.57
N ARG A 157 -8.07 7.22 -19.41
CA ARG A 157 -9.28 6.40 -19.24
C ARG A 157 -9.29 5.63 -17.92
N LEU A 158 -8.14 5.11 -17.49
CA LEU A 158 -8.03 4.38 -16.22
C LEU A 158 -8.10 5.33 -15.02
N ILE A 159 -7.57 6.55 -15.13
CA ILE A 159 -7.73 7.60 -14.10
C ILE A 159 -9.21 7.97 -13.98
N GLU A 160 -9.89 8.20 -15.10
CA GLU A 160 -11.34 8.50 -15.12
C GLU A 160 -12.16 7.35 -14.51
N THR A 161 -11.77 6.11 -14.75
CA THR A 161 -12.40 4.93 -14.13
C THR A 161 -12.19 4.93 -12.62
N CYS A 162 -10.97 5.20 -12.14
CA CYS A 162 -10.71 5.35 -10.70
C CYS A 162 -11.55 6.47 -10.10
N ASP A 163 -11.62 7.62 -10.77
CA ASP A 163 -12.34 8.79 -10.30
C ASP A 163 -13.85 8.53 -10.26
N TRP A 164 -14.40 7.82 -11.24
CA TRP A 164 -15.78 7.39 -11.23
C TRP A 164 -16.09 6.46 -10.05
N ILE A 165 -15.24 5.45 -9.79
CA ILE A 165 -15.44 4.51 -8.66
C ILE A 165 -15.42 5.25 -7.32
N VAL A 166 -14.43 6.12 -7.09
CA VAL A 166 -14.31 6.87 -5.84
C VAL A 166 -15.49 7.82 -5.67
N ASN A 167 -15.86 8.59 -6.71
CA ASN A 167 -17.00 9.50 -6.65
C ASN A 167 -18.34 8.76 -6.47
N ALA A 168 -18.51 7.61 -7.13
CA ALA A 168 -19.71 6.80 -6.99
C ALA A 168 -19.89 6.38 -5.53
N TRP A 169 -18.85 5.86 -4.86
CA TRP A 169 -18.91 5.50 -3.45
C TRP A 169 -19.15 6.72 -2.52
N LEU A 170 -18.50 7.85 -2.80
CA LEU A 170 -18.71 9.08 -2.03
C LEU A 170 -20.16 9.56 -2.10
N GLN A 171 -20.81 9.42 -3.26
CA GLN A 171 -22.20 9.85 -3.47
C GLN A 171 -23.23 8.79 -3.04
N PHE A 172 -22.96 7.52 -3.30
CA PHE A 172 -23.88 6.40 -3.09
C PHE A 172 -23.13 5.14 -2.62
N PRO A 173 -23.62 4.42 -1.60
CA PRO A 173 -23.12 3.09 -1.30
C PRO A 173 -23.66 2.09 -2.34
N GLU A 174 -23.03 1.99 -3.51
CA GLU A 174 -23.52 1.17 -4.63
C GLU A 174 -22.67 -0.10 -4.84
N ASP A 175 -23.34 -1.27 -5.02
CA ASP A 175 -22.71 -2.57 -5.29
C ASP A 175 -22.01 -2.65 -6.67
N LYS A 176 -22.21 -1.65 -7.55
CA LYS A 176 -21.56 -1.57 -8.87
C LYS A 176 -20.05 -1.32 -8.80
N VAL A 177 -19.54 -0.84 -7.66
CA VAL A 177 -18.12 -0.57 -7.41
C VAL A 177 -17.25 -1.81 -7.62
N LYS A 178 -17.73 -2.99 -7.18
CA LYS A 178 -16.92 -4.23 -7.23
C LYS A 178 -16.62 -4.70 -8.65
N LYS A 179 -17.60 -4.61 -9.55
CA LYS A 179 -17.43 -5.05 -10.94
C LYS A 179 -16.40 -4.17 -11.66
N SER A 180 -16.57 -2.85 -11.60
CA SER A 180 -15.65 -1.91 -12.24
C SER A 180 -14.25 -1.97 -11.64
N TRP A 181 -14.14 -2.24 -10.33
CA TRP A 181 -12.85 -2.52 -9.69
C TRP A 181 -12.16 -3.76 -10.27
N GLY A 182 -12.89 -4.85 -10.47
CA GLY A 182 -12.37 -6.09 -11.06
C GLY A 182 -11.83 -5.87 -12.47
N GLU A 183 -12.59 -5.16 -13.32
CA GLU A 183 -12.20 -4.82 -14.69
C GLU A 183 -10.92 -3.95 -14.70
N LEU A 184 -10.86 -2.91 -13.85
CA LEU A 184 -9.68 -2.07 -13.68
C LEU A 184 -8.44 -2.88 -13.26
N CYS A 185 -8.59 -3.81 -12.31
CA CYS A 185 -7.50 -4.66 -11.87
C CYS A 185 -6.98 -5.56 -12.99
N GLN A 186 -7.89 -6.15 -13.76
CA GLN A 186 -7.55 -7.04 -14.86
C GLN A 186 -6.79 -6.29 -15.96
N THR A 187 -7.29 -5.13 -16.40
CA THR A 187 -6.61 -4.32 -17.43
C THR A 187 -5.19 -3.94 -17.02
N MET A 188 -4.99 -3.50 -15.78
CA MET A 188 -3.64 -3.16 -15.30
C MET A 188 -2.72 -4.39 -15.23
N ALA A 189 -3.24 -5.55 -14.84
CA ALA A 189 -2.48 -6.79 -14.77
C ALA A 189 -2.07 -7.27 -16.18
N ASP A 190 -2.97 -7.21 -17.14
CA ASP A 190 -2.71 -7.57 -18.53
C ASP A 190 -1.67 -6.65 -19.16
N THR A 191 -1.77 -5.34 -18.92
CA THR A 191 -0.78 -4.36 -19.38
C THR A 191 0.60 -4.60 -18.74
N ALA A 192 0.66 -4.91 -17.45
CA ALA A 192 1.92 -5.25 -16.78
C ALA A 192 2.55 -6.53 -17.34
N LYS A 193 1.74 -7.55 -17.63
CA LYS A 193 2.19 -8.80 -18.24
C LYS A 193 2.74 -8.56 -19.65
N ALA A 194 2.00 -7.82 -20.50
CA ALA A 194 2.44 -7.49 -21.85
C ALA A 194 3.77 -6.71 -21.86
N ALA A 195 3.95 -5.77 -20.93
CA ALA A 195 5.20 -5.01 -20.79
C ALA A 195 6.39 -5.92 -20.41
N ARG A 196 6.16 -6.91 -19.52
CA ARG A 196 7.19 -7.89 -19.14
C ARG A 196 7.57 -8.82 -20.30
N GLU A 197 6.60 -9.23 -21.10
CA GLU A 197 6.83 -10.09 -22.27
C GLU A 197 7.57 -9.36 -23.39
N ALA A 198 7.34 -8.06 -23.57
CA ALA A 198 8.08 -7.24 -24.52
C ALA A 198 9.57 -7.14 -24.14
N LEU A 199 9.88 -6.95 -22.85
CA LEU A 199 11.25 -6.86 -22.35
C LEU A 199 12.06 -8.17 -22.41
N LEU A 200 11.39 -9.32 -22.58
CA LEU A 200 12.05 -10.62 -22.69
C LEU A 200 12.35 -11.02 -24.15
N LYS A 201 11.86 -10.24 -25.12
CA LYS A 201 12.06 -10.47 -26.55
C LYS A 201 13.17 -9.60 -27.16
N ASP A 202 13.67 -8.64 -26.39
CA ASP A 202 14.84 -7.81 -26.71
C ASP A 202 16.09 -8.34 -25.98
#